data_AF-A0A430M3X6-F1
#
_entry.id   AF-A0A430M3X6-F1
#
_cell.length_a   1.000
_cell.length_b   1.000
_cell.length_c   1.000
_cell.angle_alpha   90.00
_cell.angle_beta   90.00
_cell.angle_gamma   90.00
#
_symmetry.space_group_name_H-M   'P 1'
#
loop_
_entity.id
_entity.type
_entity.pdbx_description
1 polymer ?
#
loop_
_entity_poly.entity_id
_entity_poly.type
_entity_poly.pdbx_seq_one_letter_code
_entity_poly.pdbx_strand_id
1 'polypeptide(L)'
;MAVELYYHTRWFLDRLSYPLIGLLRYEWWSWWKSGKAAKWYGWRKLPVKYRSKDNMDLWLEAMDFSHVHTLSIKEHGHPKPKGDTLLRRLPLALTSLRSLTIGGRWEADPLPGRDLKSLRLPRALDFIMAFPASSLTNLTWIESGTVDADVFDAVLQHHGPSLRQLKWINAEDQKDPRPTLSTDQLQNLGKWAPELVDLTIDLDREEENWPTEKLKILGQSLSKLKNLTIYLNLEAVNGKNETMQPVPHYDFPFAPHSLSKPLLDANGARDMFLLLQESQPGDELETVLFREGDWDGQDDLAIRSYDLWSEGLRNWVRCTILGQDGDRLKDGPRCYAEYNFEYKRFKEGRQGELL
;
A
#
# COMPACT_ATOMS: atom_id res chain seq x y z
N MET A 1 -8.67 -16.18 -17.38
CA MET A 1 -9.50 -16.61 -16.24
C MET A 1 -8.80 -16.11 -14.99
N ALA A 2 -9.17 -14.94 -14.48
CA ALA A 2 -8.62 -14.40 -13.25
C ALA A 2 -9.42 -15.03 -12.10
N VAL A 3 -8.76 -15.80 -11.25
CA VAL A 3 -9.39 -16.24 -10.01
C VAL A 3 -9.18 -15.10 -9.02
N GLU A 4 -10.12 -14.16 -9.00
CA GLU A 4 -10.23 -13.20 -7.90
C GLU A 4 -10.65 -13.99 -6.66
N LEU A 5 -9.66 -14.36 -5.83
CA LEU A 5 -9.90 -14.94 -4.52
C LEU A 5 -10.40 -13.86 -3.56
N TYR A 6 -11.67 -13.46 -3.68
CA TYR A 6 -12.37 -12.75 -2.60
C TYR A 6 -12.71 -13.73 -1.48
N TYR A 7 -11.76 -13.95 -0.55
CA TYR A 7 -12.08 -14.63 0.70
C TYR A 7 -12.35 -13.61 1.79
N HIS A 8 -13.64 -13.45 2.11
CA HIS A 8 -14.05 -13.13 3.47
C HIS A 8 -13.62 -14.30 4.37
N THR A 9 -12.37 -14.30 4.82
CA THR A 9 -12.00 -15.08 5.99
C THR A 9 -12.72 -14.46 7.18
N ARG A 10 -13.83 -15.08 7.60
CA ARG A 10 -14.22 -15.01 9.01
C ARG A 10 -13.09 -15.66 9.77
N TRP A 11 -12.14 -14.83 10.16
CA TRP A 11 -11.17 -15.13 11.17
C TRP A 11 -11.88 -15.82 12.32
N PHE A 12 -11.35 -16.97 12.74
CA PHE A 12 -11.76 -17.67 13.95
C PHE A 12 -11.38 -16.81 15.17
N LEU A 13 -11.99 -15.63 15.29
CA LEU A 13 -12.14 -14.89 16.53
C LEU A 13 -13.38 -15.36 17.31
N ASP A 14 -13.96 -16.50 16.96
CA ASP A 14 -14.44 -17.38 18.02
C ASP A 14 -13.26 -18.23 18.45
N ARG A 15 -12.39 -17.63 19.28
CA ARG A 15 -11.82 -18.41 20.38
C ARG A 15 -12.97 -19.27 20.90
N LEU A 16 -12.69 -20.56 21.12
CA LEU A 16 -13.49 -21.39 22.01
C LEU A 16 -13.40 -20.84 23.45
N SER A 17 -13.69 -19.55 23.67
CA SER A 17 -13.98 -18.93 24.97
C SER A 17 -15.46 -19.00 25.30
N TYR A 18 -16.27 -19.71 24.52
CA TYR A 18 -17.68 -19.93 24.82
C TYR A 18 -18.04 -21.15 25.70
N PRO A 19 -17.13 -22.01 26.20
CA PRO A 19 -17.51 -22.86 27.33
C PRO A 19 -17.55 -22.09 28.66
N LEU A 20 -16.99 -20.88 28.74
CA LEU A 20 -16.86 -20.14 30.01
C LEU A 20 -17.73 -18.89 30.12
N ILE A 21 -18.32 -18.37 29.02
CA ILE A 21 -19.27 -17.23 29.05
C ILE A 21 -20.74 -17.71 28.96
N GLY A 22 -20.97 -19.02 29.10
CA GLY A 22 -22.30 -19.61 29.10
C GLY A 22 -23.04 -19.46 30.44
N LEU A 23 -23.44 -18.23 30.80
CA LEU A 23 -24.44 -17.99 31.86
C LEU A 23 -25.64 -17.14 31.42
N LEU A 24 -25.73 -16.76 30.14
CA LEU A 24 -26.91 -16.10 29.58
C LEU A 24 -27.66 -17.05 28.64
N ARG A 25 -28.83 -17.51 29.12
CA ARG A 25 -29.73 -18.51 28.50
C ARG A 25 -30.06 -18.21 27.02
N TYR A 26 -29.98 -16.96 26.59
CA TYR A 26 -30.33 -16.50 25.25
C TYR A 26 -29.29 -16.89 24.17
N GLU A 27 -28.00 -16.89 24.52
CA GLU A 27 -26.92 -17.22 23.57
C GLU A 27 -26.87 -18.71 23.24
N TRP A 28 -27.26 -19.57 24.18
CA TRP A 28 -27.24 -21.03 24.01
C TRP A 28 -28.31 -21.52 23.02
N TRP A 29 -29.52 -20.95 23.07
CA TRP A 29 -30.59 -21.25 22.11
C TRP A 29 -30.26 -20.76 20.70
N SER A 30 -29.62 -19.58 20.59
CA SER A 30 -29.07 -19.04 19.34
C SER A 30 -28.01 -19.97 18.72
N TRP A 31 -27.09 -20.49 19.54
CA TRP A 31 -26.04 -21.42 19.08
C TRP A 31 -26.60 -22.74 18.54
N TRP A 32 -27.62 -23.30 19.18
CA TRP A 32 -28.31 -24.51 18.71
C TRP A 32 -29.09 -24.28 17.42
N LYS A 33 -29.87 -23.20 17.32
CA LYS A 33 -30.70 -22.90 16.13
C LYS A 33 -29.90 -22.43 14.92
N SER A 34 -28.72 -21.85 15.10
CA SER A 34 -27.88 -21.32 14.00
C SER A 34 -27.10 -22.39 13.22
N GLY A 35 -27.25 -23.68 13.56
CA GLY A 35 -26.48 -24.77 12.96
C GLY A 35 -25.00 -24.82 13.37
N LYS A 36 -24.54 -23.87 14.20
CA LYS A 36 -23.18 -23.83 14.75
C LYS A 36 -22.89 -25.04 15.62
N ALA A 37 -23.89 -25.49 16.40
CA ALA A 37 -23.80 -26.69 17.23
C ALA A 37 -23.47 -27.95 16.41
N ALA A 38 -24.23 -28.20 15.34
CA ALA A 38 -24.01 -29.35 14.46
C ALA A 38 -22.64 -29.31 13.78
N LYS A 39 -22.20 -28.14 13.31
CA LYS A 39 -20.85 -27.94 12.73
C LYS A 39 -19.75 -28.22 13.76
N TRP A 40 -19.91 -27.76 15.00
CA TRP A 40 -18.95 -28.02 16.08
C TRP A 40 -18.85 -29.51 16.44
N TYR A 41 -19.99 -30.20 16.57
CA TYR A 41 -20.02 -31.64 16.82
C TYR A 41 -19.42 -32.44 15.66
N GLY A 42 -19.69 -32.03 14.41
CA GLY A 42 -19.06 -32.59 13.22
C GLY A 42 -17.54 -32.42 13.24
N TRP A 43 -17.06 -31.21 13.55
CA TRP A 43 -15.64 -30.93 13.69
C TRP A 43 -14.99 -31.78 14.79
N ARG A 44 -15.62 -31.92 15.97
CA ARG A 44 -15.08 -32.71 17.10
C ARG A 44 -14.88 -34.18 16.77
N LYS A 45 -15.70 -34.74 15.86
CA LYS A 45 -15.60 -36.12 15.39
C LYS A 45 -14.49 -36.33 14.35
N LEU A 46 -13.90 -35.27 13.79
CA LEU A 46 -12.79 -35.40 12.86
C LEU A 46 -11.53 -35.95 13.56
N PRO A 47 -10.70 -36.75 12.85
CA PRO A 47 -9.40 -37.17 13.37
C PRO A 47 -8.55 -35.97 13.79
N VAL A 48 -7.71 -36.14 14.82
CA VAL A 48 -6.86 -35.08 15.38
C VAL A 48 -6.05 -34.36 14.29
N LYS A 49 -5.51 -35.11 13.31
CA LYS A 49 -4.77 -34.59 12.16
C LYS A 49 -5.54 -33.56 11.33
N TYR A 50 -6.86 -33.68 11.21
CA TYR A 50 -7.69 -32.71 10.48
C TYR A 50 -8.16 -31.57 11.37
N ARG A 51 -8.26 -31.79 12.68
CA ARG A 51 -8.61 -30.75 13.65
C ARG A 51 -7.47 -29.77 13.93
N SER A 52 -6.23 -30.19 13.72
CA SER A 52 -5.03 -29.37 13.92
C SER A 52 -4.64 -28.53 12.70
N LYS A 53 -5.27 -28.77 11.54
CA LYS A 53 -5.00 -28.02 10.31
C LYS A 53 -5.65 -26.65 10.38
N ASP A 54 -4.93 -25.64 9.93
CA ASP A 54 -5.54 -24.35 9.64
C ASP A 54 -6.29 -24.39 8.30
N ASN A 55 -6.99 -23.31 7.96
CA ASN A 55 -7.67 -23.26 6.66
C ASN A 55 -6.65 -23.40 5.53
N MET A 56 -5.49 -22.75 5.59
CA MET A 56 -4.52 -22.80 4.50
C MET A 56 -3.98 -24.21 4.24
N ASP A 57 -3.82 -25.02 5.29
CA ASP A 57 -3.46 -26.43 5.17
C ASP A 57 -4.49 -27.21 4.35
N LEU A 58 -5.78 -26.98 4.61
CA LEU A 58 -6.86 -27.64 3.89
C LEU A 58 -6.89 -27.21 2.41
N TRP A 59 -6.59 -25.94 2.13
CA TRP A 59 -6.57 -25.41 0.77
C TRP A 59 -5.40 -25.97 -0.02
N LEU A 60 -4.19 -25.96 0.56
CA LEU A 60 -2.99 -26.54 -0.07
C LEU A 60 -3.12 -28.04 -0.36
N GLU A 61 -3.93 -28.77 0.41
CA GLU A 61 -4.22 -30.18 0.12
C GLU A 61 -5.30 -30.38 -0.95
N ALA A 62 -6.24 -29.44 -1.08
CA ALA A 62 -7.40 -29.57 -1.97
C ALA A 62 -7.19 -28.95 -3.35
N MET A 63 -6.24 -28.02 -3.48
CA MET A 63 -6.04 -27.24 -4.70
C MET A 63 -4.60 -27.32 -5.20
N ASP A 64 -4.47 -27.25 -6.52
CA ASP A 64 -3.18 -27.06 -7.17
C ASP A 64 -2.92 -25.56 -7.36
N PHE A 65 -1.95 -25.05 -6.60
CA PHE A 65 -1.53 -23.64 -6.63
C PHE A 65 -0.45 -23.36 -7.68
N SER A 66 0.09 -24.38 -8.35
CA SER A 66 1.19 -24.23 -9.31
C SER A 66 0.81 -23.36 -10.51
N HIS A 67 -0.49 -23.23 -10.81
CA HIS A 67 -1.01 -22.42 -11.91
C HIS A 67 -1.46 -21.01 -11.49
N VAL A 68 -1.24 -20.59 -10.25
CA VAL A 68 -1.58 -19.23 -9.80
C VAL A 68 -0.47 -18.27 -10.20
N HIS A 69 -0.80 -17.27 -11.02
CA HIS A 69 0.15 -16.28 -11.54
C HIS A 69 0.09 -14.94 -10.81
N THR A 70 -1.06 -14.65 -10.18
CA THR A 70 -1.32 -13.42 -9.45
C THR A 70 -1.95 -13.76 -8.10
N LEU A 71 -1.43 -13.14 -7.05
CA LEU A 71 -1.95 -13.25 -5.69
C LEU A 71 -2.08 -11.86 -5.10
N SER A 72 -3.25 -11.58 -4.54
CA SER A 72 -3.49 -10.36 -3.77
C SER A 72 -3.98 -10.75 -2.37
N ILE A 73 -3.32 -10.23 -1.34
CA ILE A 73 -3.71 -10.41 0.06
C ILE A 73 -3.98 -9.04 0.65
N LYS A 74 -5.25 -8.80 0.96
CA LYS A 74 -5.70 -7.60 1.66
C LYS A 74 -5.73 -7.89 3.16
N GLU A 75 -4.95 -7.14 3.96
CA GLU A 75 -5.18 -7.11 5.40
C GLU A 75 -6.53 -6.41 5.65
N HIS A 76 -7.42 -7.03 6.40
CA HIS A 76 -8.73 -6.48 6.74
C HIS A 76 -8.95 -6.61 8.24
N GLY A 77 -8.60 -5.56 8.97
CA GLY A 77 -8.74 -5.51 10.42
C GLY A 77 -8.02 -6.65 11.14
N HIS A 78 -8.33 -6.81 12.43
CA HIS A 78 -7.81 -7.91 13.22
C HIS A 78 -8.63 -9.20 13.02
N PRO A 79 -8.01 -10.38 13.13
CA PRO A 79 -6.58 -10.67 13.29
C PRO A 79 -5.75 -10.49 12.01
N LYS A 80 -4.46 -10.22 12.19
CA LYS A 80 -3.46 -10.14 11.12
C LYS A 80 -3.10 -11.54 10.58
N PRO A 81 -2.65 -11.70 9.31
CA PRO A 81 -2.07 -12.93 8.75
C PRO A 81 -1.12 -13.68 9.72
N LYS A 82 -1.44 -14.95 10.03
CA LYS A 82 -0.59 -15.83 10.88
C LYS A 82 -0.60 -17.27 10.36
N GLY A 83 0.38 -18.05 10.83
CA GLY A 83 0.49 -19.49 10.58
C GLY A 83 1.65 -19.81 9.65
N ASP A 84 2.43 -20.84 10.00
CA ASP A 84 3.58 -21.30 9.21
C ASP A 84 3.14 -21.74 7.80
N THR A 85 1.95 -22.31 7.69
CA THR A 85 1.39 -22.73 6.39
C THR A 85 1.17 -21.56 5.45
N LEU A 86 0.61 -20.45 5.93
CA LEU A 86 0.47 -19.23 5.14
C LEU A 86 1.83 -18.60 4.83
N LEU A 87 2.68 -18.43 5.85
CA LEU A 87 3.90 -17.64 5.72
C LEU A 87 5.03 -18.37 4.98
N ARG A 88 5.05 -19.70 4.99
CA ARG A 88 6.15 -20.48 4.41
C ARG A 88 5.72 -21.51 3.38
N ARG A 89 4.63 -22.25 3.62
CA ARG A 89 4.22 -23.34 2.71
C ARG A 89 3.48 -22.83 1.48
N LEU A 90 2.65 -21.81 1.61
CA LEU A 90 1.93 -21.23 0.48
C LEU A 90 2.89 -20.63 -0.58
N PRO A 91 3.92 -19.84 -0.23
CA PRO A 91 4.89 -19.35 -1.21
C PRO A 91 5.56 -20.46 -2.02
N LEU A 92 5.89 -21.58 -1.37
CA LEU A 92 6.50 -22.75 -2.03
C LEU A 92 5.54 -23.47 -2.99
N ALA A 93 4.22 -23.41 -2.75
CA ALA A 93 3.22 -24.02 -3.62
C ALA A 93 2.88 -23.14 -4.84
N LEU A 94 3.17 -21.84 -4.77
CA LEU A 94 2.86 -20.82 -5.79
C LEU A 94 3.99 -20.69 -6.83
N THR A 95 4.36 -21.81 -7.46
CA THR A 95 5.57 -21.89 -8.30
C THR A 95 5.52 -21.04 -9.59
N SER A 96 4.33 -20.68 -10.08
CA SER A 96 4.17 -19.82 -11.27
C SER A 96 3.80 -18.37 -10.92
N LEU A 97 3.87 -17.98 -9.64
CA LEU A 97 3.49 -16.64 -9.23
C LEU A 97 4.47 -15.61 -9.77
N ARG A 98 3.92 -14.59 -10.44
CA ARG A 98 4.67 -13.47 -11.01
C ARG A 98 4.24 -12.12 -10.45
N SER A 99 2.98 -12.00 -10.03
CA SER A 99 2.42 -10.76 -9.50
C SER A 99 1.94 -10.96 -8.07
N LEU A 100 2.54 -10.21 -7.14
CA LEU A 100 2.18 -10.23 -5.74
C LEU A 100 1.70 -8.85 -5.28
N THR A 101 0.54 -8.83 -4.65
CA THR A 101 0.01 -7.63 -3.98
C THR A 101 -0.27 -7.90 -2.51
N ILE A 102 0.25 -7.04 -1.65
CA ILE A 102 0.07 -7.08 -0.21
C ILE A 102 -0.47 -5.74 0.26
N GLY A 103 -1.57 -5.78 1.01
CA GLY A 103 -2.08 -4.65 1.76
C GLY A 103 -1.80 -4.82 3.25
N GLY A 104 -1.37 -3.74 3.90
CA GLY A 104 -1.18 -3.62 5.34
C GLY A 104 0.24 -3.92 5.84
N ARG A 105 0.45 -3.57 7.11
CA ARG A 105 1.76 -3.66 7.81
C ARG A 105 2.10 -5.07 8.29
N TRP A 106 1.10 -5.93 8.50
CA TRP A 106 1.25 -7.31 9.01
C TRP A 106 2.14 -7.39 10.28
N GLU A 107 2.02 -6.42 11.18
CA GLU A 107 2.89 -6.32 12.38
C GLU A 107 2.92 -7.62 13.20
N ALA A 108 4.06 -7.92 13.79
CA ALA A 108 4.23 -9.06 14.70
C ALA A 108 3.52 -8.83 16.05
N ASP A 109 2.92 -9.87 16.62
CA ASP A 109 2.16 -9.77 17.88
C ASP A 109 3.07 -9.39 19.06
N PRO A 110 2.76 -8.35 19.86
CA PRO A 110 3.61 -7.93 20.98
C PRO A 110 3.86 -9.09 21.97
N LEU A 111 5.10 -9.55 22.08
CA LEU A 111 5.54 -10.45 23.15
C LEU A 111 5.32 -9.75 24.52
N PRO A 112 4.74 -10.43 25.52
CA PRO A 112 4.56 -9.85 26.84
C PRO A 112 5.93 -9.54 27.49
N GLY A 113 6.10 -8.31 27.96
CA GLY A 113 7.25 -7.89 28.77
C GLY A 113 8.49 -7.41 27.99
N ARG A 114 8.42 -7.21 26.67
CA ARG A 114 9.46 -6.51 25.90
C ARG A 114 9.01 -5.11 25.52
N ASP A 115 9.95 -4.18 25.56
CA ASP A 115 9.77 -2.77 25.21
C ASP A 115 9.06 -2.62 23.85
N LEU A 116 8.02 -1.77 23.79
CA LEU A 116 7.22 -1.56 22.57
C LEU A 116 8.05 -1.00 21.40
N LYS A 117 9.27 -0.51 21.67
CA LYS A 117 10.15 0.17 20.72
C LYS A 117 11.17 -0.73 20.02
N SER A 118 11.24 -2.04 20.31
CA SER A 118 12.12 -2.91 19.52
C SER A 118 11.52 -3.03 18.11
N LEU A 119 12.18 -2.45 17.09
CA LEU A 119 11.81 -2.56 15.68
C LEU A 119 11.49 -4.03 15.37
N ARG A 120 10.25 -4.33 15.00
CA ARG A 120 9.88 -5.66 14.55
C ARG A 120 9.66 -5.60 13.06
N LEU A 121 10.43 -6.41 12.35
CA LEU A 121 10.21 -6.65 10.93
C LEU A 121 8.76 -7.08 10.71
N PRO A 122 8.10 -6.56 9.67
CA PRO A 122 6.72 -6.93 9.35
C PRO A 122 6.67 -8.40 8.93
N ARG A 123 5.62 -9.15 9.32
CA ARG A 123 5.47 -10.57 8.90
C ARG A 123 5.30 -10.73 7.39
N ALA A 124 4.85 -9.67 6.72
CA ALA A 124 4.80 -9.62 5.27
C ALA A 124 6.18 -9.78 4.64
N LEU A 125 7.25 -9.31 5.30
CA LEU A 125 8.63 -9.54 4.82
C LEU A 125 8.93 -11.03 4.73
N ASP A 126 8.68 -11.81 5.79
CA ASP A 126 8.91 -13.26 5.79
C ASP A 126 8.15 -13.95 4.64
N PHE A 127 6.92 -13.52 4.38
CA PHE A 127 6.10 -14.07 3.30
C PHE A 127 6.64 -13.72 1.91
N ILE A 128 7.03 -12.46 1.68
CA ILE A 128 7.62 -11.99 0.41
C ILE A 128 8.95 -12.70 0.13
N MET A 129 9.78 -12.86 1.16
CA MET A 129 11.11 -13.47 1.04
C MET A 129 11.05 -14.99 0.89
N ALA A 130 9.93 -15.63 1.27
CA ALA A 130 9.73 -17.06 1.09
C ALA A 130 9.50 -17.47 -0.37
N PHE A 131 9.18 -16.53 -1.27
CA PHE A 131 9.17 -16.79 -2.70
C PHE A 131 10.60 -16.95 -3.24
N PRO A 132 10.83 -17.79 -4.26
CA PRO A 132 12.14 -17.91 -4.89
C PRO A 132 12.68 -16.56 -5.37
N ALA A 133 13.99 -16.34 -5.24
CA ALA A 133 14.62 -15.10 -5.67
C ALA A 133 14.31 -14.81 -7.16
N SER A 134 14.00 -13.55 -7.46
CA SER A 134 13.68 -13.10 -8.83
C SER A 134 12.53 -13.88 -9.51
N SER A 135 11.57 -14.41 -8.73
CA SER A 135 10.37 -15.04 -9.29
C SER A 135 9.29 -14.03 -9.66
N LEU A 136 9.25 -12.88 -8.96
CA LEU A 136 8.24 -11.85 -9.11
C LEU A 136 8.62 -10.86 -10.23
N THR A 137 7.67 -10.57 -11.10
CA THR A 137 7.78 -9.48 -12.08
C THR A 137 7.07 -8.22 -11.60
N ASN A 138 6.02 -8.38 -10.79
CA ASN A 138 5.21 -7.28 -10.29
C ASN A 138 5.09 -7.42 -8.77
N LEU A 139 5.46 -6.37 -8.05
CA LEU A 139 5.30 -6.30 -6.59
C LEU A 139 4.55 -5.03 -6.22
N THR A 140 3.48 -5.19 -5.45
CA THR A 140 2.74 -4.09 -4.86
C THR A 140 2.63 -4.29 -3.35
N TRP A 141 3.12 -3.31 -2.58
CA TRP A 141 2.95 -3.26 -1.14
C TRP A 141 2.32 -1.92 -0.75
N ILE A 142 1.07 -1.99 -0.32
CA ILE A 142 0.28 -0.84 0.13
C ILE A 142 0.22 -0.86 1.65
N GLU A 143 0.40 0.29 2.28
CA GLU A 143 0.43 0.44 3.74
C GLU A 143 1.51 -0.44 4.41
N SER A 144 2.70 -0.53 3.80
CA SER A 144 3.85 -1.26 4.36
C SER A 144 4.25 -0.79 5.77
N GLY A 145 4.04 0.50 6.06
CA GLY A 145 4.41 1.16 7.30
C GLY A 145 5.90 1.48 7.42
N THR A 146 6.74 1.09 6.45
CA THR A 146 8.19 1.30 6.51
C THR A 146 8.84 1.25 5.12
N VAL A 147 9.97 1.93 4.99
CA VAL A 147 10.92 1.81 3.88
C VAL A 147 12.34 1.55 4.41
N ASP A 148 12.46 1.05 5.64
CA ASP A 148 13.75 0.78 6.28
C ASP A 148 14.57 -0.22 5.44
N ALA A 149 15.90 -0.08 5.48
CA ALA A 149 16.80 -0.87 4.64
C ALA A 149 16.71 -2.39 4.88
N ASP A 150 16.38 -2.82 6.10
CA ASP A 150 16.16 -4.22 6.45
C ASP A 150 14.87 -4.81 5.86
N VAL A 151 13.98 -3.96 5.32
CA VAL A 151 12.74 -4.35 4.64
C VAL A 151 12.82 -4.02 3.15
N PHE A 152 12.93 -2.74 2.79
CA PHE A 152 12.88 -2.27 1.41
C PHE A 152 14.08 -2.81 0.60
N ASP A 153 15.30 -2.55 1.04
CA ASP A 153 16.50 -2.97 0.30
C ASP A 153 16.59 -4.50 0.23
N ALA A 154 16.24 -5.20 1.31
CA ALA A 154 16.22 -6.67 1.35
C ALA A 154 15.26 -7.27 0.30
N VAL A 155 14.03 -6.75 0.19
CA VAL A 155 13.06 -7.20 -0.81
C VAL A 155 13.54 -6.89 -2.22
N LEU A 156 14.07 -5.69 -2.45
CA LEU A 156 14.56 -5.27 -3.76
C LEU A 156 15.81 -6.04 -4.19
N GLN A 157 16.71 -6.38 -3.29
CA GLN A 157 17.87 -7.23 -3.61
C GLN A 157 17.47 -8.67 -3.97
N HIS A 158 16.38 -9.17 -3.38
CA HIS A 158 15.92 -10.54 -3.61
C HIS A 158 15.07 -10.69 -4.88
N HIS A 159 14.18 -9.73 -5.16
CA HIS A 159 13.24 -9.78 -6.30
C HIS A 159 13.52 -8.79 -7.42
N GLY A 160 14.24 -7.70 -7.13
CA GLY A 160 14.50 -6.60 -8.05
C GLY A 160 14.99 -6.98 -9.44
N PRO A 161 15.90 -7.95 -9.63
CA PRO A 161 16.42 -8.28 -10.95
C PRO A 161 15.37 -8.68 -11.99
N SER A 162 14.22 -9.22 -11.56
CA SER A 162 13.09 -9.59 -12.44
C SER A 162 11.92 -8.60 -12.40
N LEU A 163 11.93 -7.64 -11.47
CA LEU A 163 10.82 -6.69 -11.30
C LEU A 163 10.75 -5.74 -12.49
N ARG A 164 9.57 -5.67 -13.09
CA ARG A 164 9.18 -4.69 -14.11
C ARG A 164 8.22 -3.64 -13.56
N GLN A 165 7.45 -3.99 -12.53
CA GLN A 165 6.52 -3.08 -11.86
C GLN A 165 6.71 -3.13 -10.34
N LEU A 166 6.90 -1.97 -9.73
CA LEU A 166 6.99 -1.81 -8.28
C LEU A 166 6.02 -0.72 -7.82
N LYS A 167 5.15 -1.06 -6.88
CA LYS A 167 4.34 -0.10 -6.15
C LYS A 167 4.58 -0.26 -4.66
N TRP A 168 5.14 0.77 -4.02
CA TRP A 168 5.41 0.77 -2.59
C TRP A 168 4.90 2.08 -2.02
N ILE A 169 3.74 2.04 -1.39
CA ILE A 169 3.06 3.25 -0.91
C ILE A 169 2.51 3.07 0.50
N ASN A 170 2.36 4.19 1.21
CA ASN A 170 1.83 4.28 2.56
C ASN A 170 0.72 5.33 2.63
N ALA A 171 -0.21 5.12 3.55
CA ALA A 171 -1.29 6.04 3.85
C ALA A 171 -0.78 7.42 4.32
N GLU A 172 -1.60 8.45 4.17
CA GLU A 172 -1.39 9.74 4.84
C GLU A 172 -1.78 9.59 6.31
N ASP A 173 -0.79 9.34 7.19
CA ASP A 173 -1.02 9.27 8.64
C ASP A 173 -0.65 10.60 9.29
N GLN A 174 -1.54 11.11 10.14
CA GLN A 174 -1.45 12.41 10.81
C GLN A 174 -0.33 12.46 11.87
N LYS A 175 0.11 11.29 12.35
CA LYS A 175 0.95 11.21 13.56
C LYS A 175 2.44 11.19 13.24
N ASP A 176 2.84 10.44 12.22
CA ASP A 176 4.24 10.23 11.86
C ASP A 176 4.49 10.67 10.41
N PRO A 177 5.67 11.25 10.09
CA PRO A 177 5.97 11.57 8.70
C PRO A 177 5.88 10.27 7.88
N ARG A 178 5.20 10.35 6.73
CA ARG A 178 5.06 9.19 5.85
C ARG A 178 6.47 8.66 5.52
N PRO A 179 6.73 7.35 5.67
CA PRO A 179 8.03 6.79 5.30
C PRO A 179 8.28 7.02 3.80
N THR A 180 9.38 7.69 3.45
CA THR A 180 9.78 7.95 2.06
C THR A 180 11.22 7.55 1.82
N LEU A 181 11.53 7.17 0.58
CA LEU A 181 12.85 6.67 0.22
C LEU A 181 13.93 7.75 0.41
N SER A 182 15.09 7.31 0.92
CA SER A 182 16.29 8.15 0.98
C SER A 182 16.93 8.30 -0.40
N THR A 183 17.82 9.28 -0.54
CA THR A 183 18.60 9.50 -1.77
C THR A 183 19.45 8.28 -2.12
N ASP A 184 20.08 7.64 -1.13
CA ASP A 184 20.87 6.42 -1.30
C ASP A 184 20.02 5.24 -1.80
N GLN A 185 18.80 5.08 -1.27
CA GLN A 185 17.87 4.04 -1.72
C GLN A 185 17.43 4.27 -3.17
N LEU A 186 17.10 5.51 -3.54
CA LEU A 186 16.74 5.87 -4.91
C LEU A 186 17.90 5.67 -5.90
N GLN A 187 19.13 5.94 -5.47
CA GLN A 187 20.32 5.71 -6.30
C GLN A 187 20.57 4.21 -6.50
N ASN A 188 20.40 3.41 -5.46
CA ASN A 188 20.60 1.96 -5.51
C ASN A 188 19.44 1.21 -6.18
N LEU A 189 18.25 1.80 -6.28
CA LEU A 189 17.10 1.22 -6.96
C LEU A 189 17.42 0.82 -8.40
N GLY A 190 18.19 1.65 -9.12
CA GLY A 190 18.67 1.33 -10.48
C GLY A 190 19.58 0.12 -10.57
N LYS A 191 20.32 -0.19 -9.49
CA LYS A 191 21.21 -1.36 -9.41
C LYS A 191 20.43 -2.62 -9.04
N TRP A 192 19.44 -2.49 -8.14
CA TRP A 192 18.66 -3.62 -7.63
C TRP A 192 17.54 -4.04 -8.60
N ALA A 193 16.90 -3.09 -9.27
CA ALA A 193 15.80 -3.31 -10.20
C ALA A 193 16.06 -2.66 -11.57
N PRO A 194 17.05 -3.13 -12.33
CA PRO A 194 17.45 -2.53 -13.62
C PRO A 194 16.40 -2.67 -14.72
N GLU A 195 15.49 -3.63 -14.60
CA GLU A 195 14.42 -3.93 -15.57
C GLU A 195 13.10 -3.19 -15.28
N LEU A 196 13.11 -2.28 -14.31
CA LEU A 196 11.90 -1.59 -13.87
C LEU A 196 11.39 -0.61 -14.93
N VAL A 197 10.12 -0.80 -15.31
CA VAL A 197 9.42 0.00 -16.34
C VAL A 197 8.34 0.89 -15.71
N ASP A 198 7.76 0.44 -14.60
CA ASP A 198 6.70 1.12 -13.86
C ASP A 198 7.06 1.21 -12.37
N LEU A 199 7.10 2.43 -11.84
CA LEU A 199 7.40 2.72 -10.45
C LEU A 199 6.30 3.56 -9.84
N THR A 200 5.79 3.15 -8.68
CA THR A 200 4.86 3.94 -7.86
C THR A 200 5.41 4.03 -6.44
N ILE A 201 5.72 5.23 -5.98
CA ILE A 201 6.34 5.47 -4.66
C ILE A 201 5.82 6.74 -4.00
N ASP A 202 6.00 6.81 -2.69
CA ASP A 202 5.90 8.07 -1.94
C ASP A 202 7.22 8.85 -2.01
N LEU A 203 7.12 10.17 -2.26
CA LEU A 203 8.22 11.11 -2.08
C LEU A 203 7.75 12.25 -1.19
N ASP A 204 8.61 12.66 -0.26
CA ASP A 204 8.37 13.83 0.58
C ASP A 204 9.03 15.06 -0.01
N ARG A 205 8.53 16.24 0.36
CA ARG A 205 9.07 17.54 -0.09
C ARG A 205 10.44 17.81 0.55
N GLU A 206 11.29 18.52 -0.18
CA GLU A 206 12.60 18.99 0.29
C GLU A 206 12.44 20.41 0.83
N GLU A 207 12.55 20.63 2.14
CA GLU A 207 12.51 21.97 2.77
C GLU A 207 11.35 22.85 2.27
N GLU A 208 10.12 22.32 2.25
CA GLU A 208 8.91 23.01 1.74
C GLU A 208 8.95 23.36 0.24
N ASN A 209 9.78 22.66 -0.55
CA ASN A 209 9.83 22.74 -2.01
C ASN A 209 9.68 21.36 -2.66
N TRP A 210 9.57 21.35 -3.99
CA TRP A 210 9.54 20.10 -4.76
C TRP A 210 10.83 19.28 -4.52
N PRO A 211 10.75 17.93 -4.51
CA PRO A 211 11.88 17.06 -4.18
C PRO A 211 12.88 16.93 -5.34
N THR A 212 13.51 18.04 -5.72
CA THR A 212 14.31 18.15 -6.94
C THR A 212 15.54 17.26 -6.94
N GLU A 213 16.21 17.08 -5.80
CA GLU A 213 17.38 16.20 -5.71
C GLU A 213 16.96 14.74 -5.90
N LYS A 214 15.94 14.29 -5.17
CA LYS A 214 15.38 12.93 -5.32
C LYS A 214 14.89 12.64 -6.74
N LEU A 215 14.24 13.61 -7.38
CA LEU A 215 13.77 13.47 -8.77
C LEU A 215 14.93 13.29 -9.76
N LYS A 216 16.00 14.08 -9.63
CA LYS A 216 17.21 13.93 -10.48
C LYS A 216 17.83 12.55 -10.32
N ILE A 217 17.99 12.09 -9.07
CA ILE A 217 18.56 10.77 -8.78
C ILE A 217 17.70 9.67 -9.39
N LEU A 218 16.38 9.77 -9.26
CA LEU A 218 15.43 8.80 -9.81
C LEU A 218 15.50 8.73 -11.34
N GLY A 219 15.55 9.89 -12.02
CA GLY A 219 15.74 9.95 -13.47
C GLY A 219 17.07 9.30 -13.90
N GLN A 220 18.16 9.58 -13.17
CA GLN A 220 19.49 9.03 -13.47
C GLN A 220 19.61 7.53 -13.22
N SER A 221 18.94 7.00 -12.20
CA SER A 221 19.13 5.62 -11.76
C SER A 221 18.36 4.60 -12.60
N LEU A 222 17.21 4.97 -13.18
CA LEU A 222 16.30 4.03 -13.85
C LEU A 222 16.21 4.24 -15.37
N SER A 223 17.16 3.62 -16.09
CA SER A 223 17.27 3.77 -17.55
C SER A 223 16.11 3.21 -18.38
N LYS A 224 15.28 2.32 -17.84
CA LYS A 224 14.14 1.67 -18.55
C LYS A 224 12.76 2.17 -18.09
N LEU A 225 12.74 3.15 -17.18
CA LEU A 225 11.51 3.63 -16.59
C LEU A 225 10.69 4.42 -17.63
N LYS A 226 9.46 3.97 -17.86
CA LYS A 226 8.50 4.62 -18.78
C LYS A 226 7.36 5.29 -18.05
N ASN A 227 6.92 4.68 -16.96
CA ASN A 227 5.80 5.14 -16.16
C ASN A 227 6.23 5.37 -14.71
N LEU A 228 5.89 6.52 -14.16
CA LEU A 228 6.18 6.87 -12.78
C LEU A 228 4.94 7.47 -12.13
N THR A 229 4.59 6.98 -10.95
CA THR A 229 3.57 7.61 -10.10
C THR A 229 4.22 8.03 -8.79
N ILE A 230 4.15 9.32 -8.48
CA ILE A 230 4.68 9.89 -7.23
C ILE A 230 3.50 10.34 -6.38
N TYR A 231 3.46 9.85 -5.15
CA TYR A 231 2.58 10.33 -4.10
C TYR A 231 3.33 11.34 -3.24
N LEU A 232 2.80 12.56 -3.19
CA LEU A 232 3.31 13.69 -2.41
C LEU A 232 2.41 13.89 -1.19
N ASN A 233 3.00 14.20 -0.04
CA ASN A 233 2.26 14.57 1.15
C ASN A 233 1.54 15.91 0.92
N LEU A 234 0.27 15.97 1.34
CA LEU A 234 -0.51 17.19 1.39
C LEU A 234 -0.30 17.92 2.72
N GLU A 235 -0.09 17.21 3.82
CA GLU A 235 0.28 17.80 5.10
C GLU A 235 1.71 18.38 5.09
N ALA A 236 1.92 19.54 5.71
CA ALA A 236 3.25 20.09 5.96
C ALA A 236 3.90 19.39 7.15
N VAL A 237 5.20 19.05 7.03
CA VAL A 237 5.98 18.42 8.11
C VAL A 237 5.93 19.24 9.42
N ASN A 238 5.85 20.56 9.32
CA ASN A 238 5.76 21.50 10.44
C ASN A 238 4.32 21.83 10.90
N GLY A 239 3.29 21.41 10.17
CA GLY A 239 1.88 21.65 10.48
C GLY A 239 1.36 20.87 11.70
N LYS A 240 2.15 19.89 12.17
CA LYS A 240 1.81 18.96 13.25
C LYS A 240 1.52 19.62 14.61
N ASN A 241 2.02 20.84 14.82
CA ASN A 241 1.96 21.49 16.12
C ASN A 241 0.68 22.30 16.36
N GLU A 242 -0.12 22.61 15.33
CA GLU A 242 -1.11 23.68 15.47
C GLU A 242 -2.58 23.32 15.49
N THR A 243 -3.09 22.14 15.09
CA THR A 243 -4.45 21.65 15.47
C THR A 243 -4.89 20.44 14.64
N MET A 244 -4.60 19.22 15.09
CA MET A 244 -5.35 18.02 14.65
C MET A 244 -5.42 16.97 15.77
N GLN A 245 -5.87 17.38 16.96
CA GLN A 245 -6.38 16.37 17.90
C GLN A 245 -7.80 16.00 17.45
N PRO A 246 -8.08 14.72 17.17
CA PRO A 246 -9.43 14.29 16.85
C PRO A 246 -10.32 14.50 18.08
N VAL A 247 -11.12 15.56 18.06
CA VAL A 247 -12.20 15.75 19.02
C VAL A 247 -13.43 15.06 18.43
N PRO A 248 -14.26 14.32 19.22
CA PRO A 248 -15.25 13.39 18.67
C PRO A 248 -16.46 14.01 17.98
N HIS A 249 -16.45 15.31 17.69
CA HIS A 249 -17.61 16.03 17.17
C HIS A 249 -17.25 16.76 15.87
N TYR A 250 -18.07 16.45 14.87
CA TYR A 250 -18.15 16.98 13.52
C TYR A 250 -17.82 18.49 13.46
N ASP A 251 -17.21 18.86 12.33
CA ASP A 251 -16.62 20.16 11.97
C ASP A 251 -15.14 20.28 12.33
N PHE A 252 -14.28 19.60 11.56
CA PHE A 252 -12.85 19.91 11.52
C PHE A 252 -12.67 21.36 11.04
N PRO A 253 -12.13 22.29 11.87
CA PRO A 253 -11.73 23.58 11.37
C PRO A 253 -10.55 23.37 10.41
N PHE A 254 -10.80 23.61 9.13
CA PHE A 254 -9.79 23.57 8.09
C PHE A 254 -8.61 24.48 8.46
N ALA A 255 -7.40 23.91 8.53
CA ALA A 255 -6.17 24.61 8.88
C ALA A 255 -5.27 24.77 7.63
N PRO A 256 -5.49 25.78 6.76
CA PRO A 256 -4.72 25.95 5.53
C PRO A 256 -3.21 26.18 5.75
N HIS A 257 -2.82 26.55 6.97
CA HIS A 257 -1.41 26.69 7.37
C HIS A 257 -0.72 25.33 7.58
N SER A 258 -1.48 24.26 7.78
CA SER A 258 -0.98 22.89 7.94
C SER A 258 -0.74 22.19 6.61
N LEU A 259 -1.09 22.82 5.48
CA LEU A 259 -0.86 22.26 4.15
C LEU A 259 0.55 22.55 3.66
N SER A 260 1.13 21.54 3.02
CA SER A 260 2.37 21.67 2.28
C SER A 260 2.21 22.69 1.14
N LYS A 261 3.19 23.60 1.05
CA LYS A 261 3.32 24.55 -0.05
C LYS A 261 4.61 24.24 -0.82
N PRO A 262 4.69 24.58 -2.13
CA PRO A 262 3.60 24.99 -3.01
C PRO A 262 2.61 23.86 -3.30
N LEU A 263 1.32 24.14 -3.51
CA LEU A 263 0.31 23.12 -3.82
C LEU A 263 0.53 22.53 -5.23
N LEU A 264 0.21 21.25 -5.43
CA LEU A 264 0.40 20.59 -6.73
C LEU A 264 -0.46 21.26 -7.82
N ASP A 265 0.18 21.68 -8.91
CA ASP A 265 -0.51 22.20 -10.09
C ASP A 265 0.18 21.80 -11.40
N ALA A 266 -0.44 22.16 -12.52
CA ALA A 266 0.05 21.80 -13.84
C ALA A 266 1.46 22.36 -14.13
N ASN A 267 1.82 23.53 -13.58
CA ASN A 267 3.11 24.16 -13.82
C ASN A 267 4.19 23.49 -12.97
N GLY A 268 3.95 23.32 -11.65
CA GLY A 268 4.88 22.63 -10.77
C GLY A 268 5.14 21.18 -11.21
N ALA A 269 4.09 20.46 -11.62
CA ALA A 269 4.22 19.12 -12.17
C ALA A 269 5.00 19.09 -13.48
N ARG A 270 4.82 20.10 -14.35
CA ARG A 270 5.58 20.23 -15.60
C ARG A 270 7.07 20.44 -15.31
N ASP A 271 7.41 21.30 -14.37
CA ASP A 271 8.81 21.57 -14.01
C ASP A 271 9.47 20.31 -13.44
N MET A 272 8.76 19.58 -12.55
CA MET A 272 9.23 18.27 -12.04
C MET A 272 9.37 17.22 -13.16
N PHE A 273 8.44 17.18 -14.11
CA PHE A 273 8.48 16.25 -15.24
C PHE A 273 9.67 16.52 -16.17
N LEU A 274 9.91 17.79 -16.52
CA LEU A 274 11.06 18.19 -17.34
C LEU A 274 12.37 17.83 -16.65
N LEU A 275 12.48 18.06 -15.34
CA LEU A 275 13.65 17.69 -14.55
C LEU A 275 13.95 16.18 -14.60
N LEU A 276 12.92 15.34 -14.50
CA LEU A 276 13.04 13.90 -14.63
C LEU A 276 13.53 13.50 -16.03
N GLN A 277 12.93 14.07 -17.08
CA GLN A 277 13.31 13.78 -18.47
C GLN A 277 14.75 14.19 -18.77
N GLU A 278 15.17 15.39 -18.35
CA GLU A 278 16.54 15.90 -18.56
C GLU A 278 17.59 15.04 -17.86
N SER A 279 17.21 14.37 -16.77
CA SER A 279 18.11 13.55 -15.95
C SER A 279 18.20 12.10 -16.42
N GLN A 280 17.36 11.66 -17.36
CA GLN A 280 17.25 10.25 -17.72
C GLN A 280 18.23 9.84 -18.84
N PRO A 281 19.08 8.82 -18.61
CA PRO A 281 20.12 8.44 -19.56
C PRO A 281 19.65 7.43 -20.63
N GLY A 282 18.43 6.92 -20.55
CA GLY A 282 17.96 5.74 -21.30
C GLY A 282 16.66 5.96 -22.09
N ASP A 283 15.75 4.99 -21.97
CA ASP A 283 14.39 5.11 -22.51
C ASP A 283 13.74 6.37 -21.97
N GLU A 284 12.97 7.07 -22.80
CA GLU A 284 12.34 8.32 -22.38
C GLU A 284 11.11 8.05 -21.53
N LEU A 285 11.00 8.76 -20.39
CA LEU A 285 9.81 8.77 -19.55
C LEU A 285 8.58 9.20 -20.34
N GLU A 286 7.62 8.28 -20.49
CA GLU A 286 6.44 8.46 -21.31
C GLU A 286 5.32 9.18 -20.53
N THR A 287 5.12 8.79 -19.28
CA THR A 287 4.06 9.32 -18.41
C THR A 287 4.51 9.42 -16.96
N VAL A 288 4.24 10.57 -16.34
CA VAL A 288 4.34 10.73 -14.87
C VAL A 288 3.00 11.18 -14.31
N LEU A 289 2.57 10.51 -13.24
CA LEU A 289 1.41 10.89 -12.46
C LEU A 289 1.85 11.39 -11.10
N PHE A 290 1.65 12.68 -10.85
CA PHE A 290 1.82 13.27 -9.53
C PHE A 290 0.49 13.23 -8.80
N ARG A 291 0.47 12.68 -7.59
CA ARG A 291 -0.69 12.61 -6.69
C ARG A 291 -0.37 13.36 -5.42
N GLU A 292 -1.32 14.12 -4.92
CA GLU A 292 -1.23 14.83 -3.66
C GLU A 292 -2.51 14.57 -2.85
N GLY A 293 -2.36 14.33 -1.55
CA GLY A 293 -3.45 14.13 -0.59
C GLY A 293 -3.77 12.68 -0.26
N ASP A 294 -4.93 12.48 0.36
CA ASP A 294 -5.38 11.17 0.81
C ASP A 294 -5.93 10.35 -0.37
N TRP A 295 -5.20 9.34 -0.81
CA TRP A 295 -5.62 8.41 -1.85
C TRP A 295 -6.03 7.05 -1.29
N ASP A 296 -6.24 6.95 0.03
CA ASP A 296 -6.62 5.70 0.68
C ASP A 296 -8.01 5.24 0.22
N GLY A 297 -8.15 3.92 0.15
CA GLY A 297 -9.38 3.23 -0.24
C GLY A 297 -9.81 3.39 -1.71
N GLN A 298 -8.97 3.94 -2.59
CA GLN A 298 -9.23 3.96 -4.03
C GLN A 298 -8.60 2.78 -4.79
N ASP A 299 -7.51 2.23 -4.25
CA ASP A 299 -7.13 0.87 -4.60
C ASP A 299 -8.06 -0.07 -3.82
N ASP A 300 -8.64 -1.07 -4.48
CA ASP A 300 -9.53 -2.10 -3.88
C ASP A 300 -8.89 -2.82 -2.67
N LEU A 301 -7.62 -2.54 -2.38
CA LEU A 301 -6.74 -3.16 -1.41
C LEU A 301 -6.31 -2.24 -0.26
N ALA A 302 -6.51 -0.93 -0.36
CA ALA A 302 -6.30 -0.03 0.78
C ALA A 302 -7.48 -0.12 1.76
N ILE A 303 -7.21 -0.09 3.06
CA ILE A 303 -8.26 0.04 4.07
C ILE A 303 -8.47 1.54 4.24
N ARG A 304 -9.71 2.03 4.08
CA ARG A 304 -10.00 3.42 4.45
C ARG A 304 -9.73 3.59 5.95
N SER A 305 -8.78 4.44 6.30
CA SER A 305 -8.73 5.02 7.63
C SER A 305 -9.94 5.94 7.77
N TYR A 306 -10.84 5.63 8.69
CA TYR A 306 -12.12 6.33 8.85
C TYR A 306 -11.99 7.74 9.46
N ASP A 307 -10.77 8.19 9.77
CA ASP A 307 -10.50 9.37 10.58
C ASP A 307 -9.49 10.34 9.93
N LEU A 308 -9.53 10.49 8.59
CA LEU A 308 -8.61 11.40 7.90
C LEU A 308 -9.25 12.78 7.67
N TRP A 309 -8.65 13.82 8.24
CA TRP A 309 -8.97 15.22 7.98
C TRP A 309 -8.89 15.59 6.49
N SER A 310 -8.10 14.84 5.73
CA SER A 310 -7.83 15.01 4.31
C SER A 310 -8.84 14.25 3.44
N GLU A 311 -9.89 13.64 4.02
CA GLU A 311 -10.90 12.92 3.26
C GLU A 311 -11.48 13.80 2.13
N GLY A 312 -11.30 13.34 0.89
CA GLY A 312 -11.75 14.06 -0.31
C GLY A 312 -10.79 15.15 -0.84
N LEU A 313 -9.78 15.56 -0.07
CA LEU A 313 -8.71 16.46 -0.55
C LEU A 313 -7.70 15.67 -1.39
N ARG A 314 -8.03 15.54 -2.67
CA ARG A 314 -7.25 14.79 -3.65
C ARG A 314 -6.97 15.66 -4.85
N ASN A 315 -5.73 15.62 -5.29
CA ASN A 315 -5.33 16.25 -6.53
C ASN A 315 -4.36 15.36 -7.28
N TRP A 316 -4.47 15.37 -8.60
CA TRP A 316 -3.49 14.73 -9.44
C TRP A 316 -3.20 15.54 -10.69
N VAL A 317 -1.97 15.39 -11.15
CA VAL A 317 -1.50 15.97 -12.39
C VAL A 317 -0.79 14.90 -13.18
N ARG A 318 -1.26 14.66 -14.40
CA ARG A 318 -0.62 13.73 -15.33
C ARG A 318 0.16 14.51 -16.36
N CYS A 319 1.45 14.27 -16.41
CA CYS A 319 2.34 14.76 -17.46
C CYS A 319 2.67 13.61 -18.42
N THR A 320 2.60 13.86 -19.73
CA THR A 320 2.90 12.85 -20.74
C THR A 320 3.43 13.47 -22.03
N ILE A 321 4.25 12.71 -22.74
CA ILE A 321 4.69 13.00 -24.12
C ILE A 321 3.82 12.30 -25.17
N LEU A 322 2.82 11.51 -24.75
CA LEU A 322 1.96 10.73 -25.63
C LEU A 322 0.62 11.46 -25.85
N GLY A 323 0.12 11.42 -27.08
CA GLY A 323 -1.21 11.87 -27.46
C GLY A 323 -2.29 10.83 -27.17
N GLN A 324 -3.54 11.16 -27.49
CA GLN A 324 -4.68 10.26 -27.26
C GLN A 324 -4.56 8.94 -28.04
N ASP A 325 -3.94 8.97 -29.21
CA ASP A 325 -3.74 7.80 -30.06
C ASP A 325 -2.48 6.99 -29.70
N GLY A 326 -1.76 7.38 -28.64
CA GLY A 326 -0.47 6.79 -28.24
C GLY A 326 0.73 7.32 -29.01
N ASP A 327 0.52 8.14 -30.04
CA ASP A 327 1.59 8.80 -30.79
C ASP A 327 2.26 9.92 -29.99
N ARG A 328 3.55 10.15 -30.24
CA ARG A 328 4.30 11.23 -29.60
C ARG A 328 3.71 12.60 -29.94
N LEU A 329 3.52 13.44 -28.92
CA LEU A 329 3.10 14.83 -29.07
C LEU A 329 4.17 15.65 -29.81
N LYS A 330 3.74 16.41 -30.83
CA LYS A 330 4.62 17.26 -31.64
C LYS A 330 5.01 18.56 -30.94
N ASP A 331 4.19 19.02 -30.01
CA ASP A 331 4.37 20.31 -29.30
C ASP A 331 5.14 20.18 -27.98
N GLY A 332 5.72 19.00 -27.71
CA GLY A 332 6.36 18.67 -26.44
C GLY A 332 5.39 18.11 -25.39
N PRO A 333 5.85 17.92 -24.14
CA PRO A 333 5.06 17.30 -23.09
C PRO A 333 3.87 18.16 -22.66
N ARG A 334 2.77 17.49 -22.30
CA ARG A 334 1.55 18.13 -21.78
C ARG A 334 1.25 17.63 -20.39
N CYS A 335 0.87 18.55 -19.50
CA CYS A 335 0.46 18.26 -18.14
C CYS A 335 -1.00 18.65 -17.93
N TYR A 336 -1.81 17.70 -17.50
CA TYR A 336 -3.23 17.84 -17.25
C TYR A 336 -3.48 17.70 -15.76
N ALA A 337 -3.96 18.78 -15.13
CA ALA A 337 -4.39 18.75 -13.74
C ALA A 337 -5.88 18.45 -13.69
N GLU A 338 -6.26 17.46 -12.88
CA GLU A 338 -7.66 17.24 -12.53
C GLU A 338 -7.81 17.44 -11.02
N TYR A 339 -8.41 18.57 -10.68
CA TYR A 339 -8.70 18.94 -9.31
C TYR A 339 -10.03 18.31 -8.91
N ASN A 340 -10.06 17.57 -7.79
CA ASN A 340 -11.32 17.24 -7.16
C ASN A 340 -12.07 18.55 -6.80
N PHE A 341 -13.40 18.52 -6.84
CA PHE A 341 -14.28 19.63 -6.46
C PHE A 341 -13.86 20.30 -5.14
N GLU A 342 -13.53 19.52 -4.11
CA GLU A 342 -13.10 20.05 -2.81
C GLU A 342 -11.75 20.78 -2.91
N TYR A 343 -10.80 20.20 -3.65
CA TYR A 343 -9.51 20.83 -3.90
C TYR A 343 -9.62 22.10 -4.75
N LYS A 344 -10.55 22.13 -5.71
CA LYS A 344 -10.80 23.29 -6.57
C LYS A 344 -11.42 24.46 -5.80
N ARG A 345 -12.44 24.19 -4.97
CA ARG A 345 -13.03 25.18 -4.04
C ARG A 345 -11.96 25.79 -3.13
N PHE A 346 -11.06 24.93 -2.63
CA PHE A 346 -9.92 25.35 -1.83
C PHE A 346 -8.94 26.26 -2.60
N LYS A 347 -8.48 25.83 -3.78
CA LYS A 347 -7.53 26.61 -4.61
C LYS A 347 -8.07 27.99 -5.01
N GLU A 348 -9.37 28.11 -5.21
CA GLU A 348 -10.03 29.36 -5.61
C GLU A 348 -10.36 30.30 -4.44
N GLY A 349 -10.04 29.92 -3.19
CA GLY A 349 -10.31 30.73 -1.99
C GLY A 349 -11.81 30.95 -1.72
N ARG A 350 -12.68 30.11 -2.30
CA ARG A 350 -14.15 30.21 -2.18
C ARG A 350 -14.66 29.24 -1.10
N GLN A 351 -14.42 29.57 0.16
CA GLN A 351 -15.10 28.91 1.27
C GLN A 351 -16.17 29.84 1.85
N GLY A 352 -17.44 29.41 1.87
CA GLY A 352 -18.55 30.14 2.49
C GLY A 352 -19.80 30.34 1.63
N GLU A 353 -19.77 30.06 0.31
CA GLU A 353 -20.99 30.03 -0.51
C GLU A 353 -21.71 28.68 -0.31
N LEU A 354 -22.54 28.64 0.73
CA LEU A 354 -23.58 27.63 0.91
C LEU A 354 -24.51 27.64 -0.33
N LEU A 355 -24.83 26.46 -0.84
CA LEU A 355 -26.01 26.26 -1.69
C LEU A 355 -27.28 26.39 -0.86
#